data_AF-A0A2Z3JAU3-F1
#
_entry.id   AF-A0A2Z3JAU3-F1
#
_cell.length_a   1.000
_cell.length_b   1.000
_cell.length_c   1.000
_cell.angle_alpha   90.00
_cell.angle_beta   90.00
_cell.angle_gamma   90.00
#
_symmetry.space_group_name_H-M   'P 1'
#
loop_
_entity.id
_entity.type
_entity.pdbx_description
1 polymer ?
#
loop_
_entity_poly.entity_id
_entity_poly.type
_entity_poly.pdbx_seq_one_letter_code
_entity_poly.pdbx_strand_id
1 'polypeptide(L)'
;MPNPVFQLAVRSLSKVVSGRAAETMLNASLRDLKLLPETVTPRDMQRVLAGPLERRLSQIMPGTAAFDHLRSLSRRIERMDMKDSTLFDQSARTVIWDQEEEDDETDLPAPPPRRAAPGSSEQTQDLYAPGAGAPGSRFDQDEPRAQPLGRREESVSNRRADVPDPQQSRMDPDGSPQSPELSAEEFGADDFSAEDFEFSDPEYGHLQAASKAYALSTPQGQDALLYELARHAGVQTVVLCNTAGQVLSVRAPQGAPQLGSVVAATALLFRQRELKLLSVDLGNATVCMRVVGEYCVALLARGNVNVGRLLTELQQIEVAA
;
A
#
# COMPACT_ATOMS: atom_id res chain seq x y z
N MET A 1 10.45 -7.57 -37.16
CA MET A 1 11.26 -7.30 -35.94
C MET A 1 10.74 -8.22 -34.85
N PRO A 2 11.62 -8.86 -34.04
CA PRO A 2 11.16 -9.75 -32.97
C PRO A 2 10.36 -8.97 -31.92
N ASN A 3 9.26 -9.56 -31.45
CA ASN A 3 8.37 -8.94 -30.48
C ASN A 3 9.12 -8.65 -29.16
N PRO A 4 9.05 -7.41 -28.62
CA PRO A 4 9.81 -7.02 -27.44
C PRO A 4 9.40 -7.78 -26.17
N VAL A 5 8.12 -8.15 -26.04
CA VAL A 5 7.59 -8.92 -24.89
C VAL A 5 8.19 -10.33 -24.88
N PHE A 6 8.23 -10.96 -26.06
CA PHE A 6 8.84 -12.28 -26.22
C PHE A 6 10.34 -12.25 -25.89
N GLN A 7 11.08 -11.27 -26.43
CA GLN A 7 12.52 -11.12 -26.17
C GLN A 7 12.82 -10.86 -24.68
N LEU A 8 11.98 -10.07 -24.01
CA LEU A 8 12.11 -9.84 -22.56
C LEU A 8 11.89 -11.13 -21.76
N ALA A 9 10.88 -11.92 -22.12
CA ALA A 9 10.59 -13.20 -21.47
C ALA A 9 11.77 -14.18 -21.64
N VAL A 10 12.27 -14.36 -22.86
CA VAL A 10 13.42 -15.22 -23.16
C VAL A 10 14.66 -14.77 -22.39
N ARG A 11 15.01 -13.47 -22.43
CA ARG A 11 16.20 -12.93 -21.76
C ARG A 11 16.15 -13.15 -20.25
N SER A 12 14.96 -13.02 -19.66
CA SER A 12 14.79 -13.20 -18.23
C SER A 12 14.81 -14.67 -17.82
N LEU A 13 14.16 -15.56 -18.58
CA LEU A 13 14.20 -17.01 -18.36
C LEU A 13 15.62 -17.56 -18.53
N SER A 14 16.41 -16.99 -19.43
CA SER A 14 17.81 -17.34 -19.66
C SER A 14 18.73 -17.12 -18.45
N LYS A 15 18.24 -16.44 -17.39
CA LYS A 15 18.98 -16.29 -16.13
C LYS A 15 18.88 -17.53 -15.24
N VAL A 16 17.85 -18.36 -15.45
CA VAL A 16 17.55 -19.53 -14.63
C VAL A 16 17.81 -20.81 -15.41
N VAL A 17 17.48 -20.82 -16.71
CA VAL A 17 17.76 -21.94 -17.62
C VAL A 17 18.68 -21.47 -18.75
N SER A 18 19.28 -22.40 -19.50
CA SER A 18 20.10 -22.02 -20.66
C SER A 18 19.25 -21.26 -21.70
N GLY A 19 19.86 -20.32 -22.42
CA GLY A 19 19.11 -19.46 -23.36
C GLY A 19 18.36 -20.24 -24.44
N ARG A 20 18.96 -21.32 -24.97
CA ARG A 20 18.28 -22.22 -25.92
C ARG A 20 17.12 -22.98 -25.28
N ALA A 21 17.25 -23.39 -24.02
CA ALA A 21 16.15 -24.04 -23.29
C ALA A 21 14.99 -23.06 -23.02
N ALA A 22 15.30 -21.81 -22.62
CA ALA A 22 14.30 -20.76 -22.41
C ALA A 22 13.44 -20.53 -23.66
N GLU A 23 14.09 -20.35 -24.81
CA GLU A 23 13.41 -20.11 -26.09
C GLU A 23 12.58 -21.32 -26.52
N THR A 24 13.13 -22.54 -26.40
CA THR A 24 12.44 -23.78 -26.78
C THR A 24 11.20 -24.02 -25.90
N MET A 25 11.32 -23.82 -24.59
CA MET A 25 10.21 -23.99 -23.65
C MET A 25 9.11 -22.95 -23.87
N LEU A 26 9.49 -21.70 -24.15
CA LEU A 26 8.53 -20.63 -24.40
C LEU A 26 7.78 -20.86 -25.72
N ASN A 27 8.49 -21.25 -26.79
CA ASN A 27 7.87 -21.61 -28.06
C ASN A 27 6.93 -22.82 -27.95
N ALA A 28 7.31 -23.84 -27.17
CA ALA A 28 6.43 -24.97 -26.92
C ALA A 28 5.17 -24.55 -26.15
N SER A 29 5.31 -23.69 -25.15
CA SER A 29 4.20 -23.18 -24.33
C SER A 29 3.24 -22.28 -25.12
N LEU A 30 3.76 -21.49 -26.07
CA LEU A 30 2.95 -20.69 -27.00
C LEU A 30 2.18 -21.58 -27.97
N ARG A 31 2.80 -22.65 -28.47
CA ARG A 31 2.15 -23.63 -29.36
C ARG A 31 0.96 -24.32 -28.68
N ASP A 32 1.06 -24.63 -27.39
CA ASP A 32 -0.05 -25.24 -26.62
C ASP A 32 -1.30 -24.34 -26.60
N LEU A 33 -1.11 -23.01 -26.65
CA LEU A 33 -2.19 -22.02 -26.70
C LEU A 33 -2.52 -21.54 -28.12
N LYS A 34 -1.90 -22.13 -29.15
CA LYS A 34 -2.03 -21.73 -30.57
C LYS A 34 -1.65 -20.26 -30.83
N LEU A 35 -0.68 -19.74 -30.09
CA LEU A 35 -0.16 -18.39 -30.23
C LEU A 35 1.15 -18.37 -31.04
N LEU A 36 1.38 -17.29 -31.78
CA LEU A 36 2.63 -17.05 -32.51
C LEU A 36 3.54 -16.11 -31.71
N PRO A 37 4.87 -16.31 -31.74
CA PRO A 37 5.80 -15.47 -30.98
C PRO A 37 5.82 -14.01 -31.48
N GLU A 38 5.45 -13.76 -32.73
CA GLU A 38 5.43 -12.43 -33.32
C GLU A 38 4.22 -11.60 -32.88
N THR A 39 3.06 -12.24 -32.70
CA THR A 39 1.78 -11.56 -32.40
C THR A 39 1.40 -11.60 -30.93
N VAL A 40 2.27 -12.10 -30.05
CA VAL A 40 1.93 -12.31 -28.65
C VAL A 40 1.77 -10.97 -27.92
N THR A 41 0.64 -10.81 -27.23
CA THR A 41 0.40 -9.64 -26.38
C THR A 41 0.98 -9.83 -24.97
N PRO A 42 1.17 -8.77 -24.17
CA PRO A 42 1.55 -8.90 -22.76
C PRO A 42 0.61 -9.79 -21.96
N ARG A 43 -0.70 -9.67 -22.19
CA ARG A 43 -1.74 -10.48 -21.53
C ARG A 43 -1.66 -11.95 -21.92
N ASP A 44 -1.41 -12.24 -23.19
CA ASP A 44 -1.21 -13.61 -23.64
C ASP A 44 0.06 -14.22 -23.01
N MET A 45 1.14 -13.45 -22.94
CA MET A 45 2.37 -13.88 -22.30
C MET A 45 2.17 -14.17 -20.80
N GLN A 46 1.36 -13.39 -20.08
CA GLN A 46 1.01 -13.70 -18.69
C GLN A 46 0.29 -15.06 -18.55
N ARG A 47 -0.67 -15.36 -19.46
CA ARG A 47 -1.35 -16.67 -19.47
C ARG A 47 -0.39 -17.82 -19.76
N VAL A 48 0.59 -17.62 -20.64
CA VAL A 48 1.64 -18.60 -20.95
C VAL A 48 2.52 -18.87 -19.73
N LEU A 49 2.95 -17.81 -19.04
CA LEU A 49 3.84 -17.87 -17.89
C LEU A 49 3.19 -18.53 -16.67
N ALA A 50 1.93 -18.19 -16.36
CA ALA A 50 1.19 -18.72 -15.21
C ALA A 50 0.52 -20.10 -15.45
N GLY A 51 0.72 -20.69 -16.63
CA GLY A 51 0.00 -21.89 -17.04
C GLY A 51 0.91 -22.96 -17.63
N PRO A 52 1.02 -23.08 -18.96
CA PRO A 52 1.81 -24.14 -19.59
C PRO A 52 3.30 -24.09 -19.24
N LEU A 53 3.88 -22.89 -19.13
CA LEU A 53 5.31 -22.75 -18.85
C LEU A 53 5.64 -23.14 -17.40
N GLU A 54 4.82 -22.70 -16.45
CA GLU A 54 4.96 -23.05 -15.04
C GLU A 54 4.94 -24.57 -14.83
N ARG A 55 3.98 -25.27 -15.45
CA ARG A 55 3.88 -26.74 -15.42
C ARG A 55 5.10 -27.45 -16.00
N ARG A 56 5.71 -26.90 -17.05
CA ARG A 56 6.92 -27.49 -17.66
C ARG A 56 8.15 -27.22 -16.79
N LEU A 57 8.28 -26.02 -16.23
CA LEU A 57 9.38 -25.68 -15.33
C LEU A 57 9.32 -26.52 -14.04
N SER A 58 8.13 -26.76 -13.49
CA SER A 58 7.97 -27.60 -12.29
C SER A 58 8.41 -29.05 -12.50
N GLN A 59 8.37 -29.54 -13.74
CA GLN A 59 8.84 -30.90 -14.07
C GLN A 59 10.36 -30.97 -14.22
N ILE A 60 11.00 -29.90 -14.70
CA ILE A 60 12.43 -29.89 -14.99
C ILE A 60 13.24 -29.48 -13.74
N MET A 61 12.69 -28.59 -12.90
CA MET A 61 13.37 -28.11 -11.70
C MET A 61 12.39 -28.01 -10.53
N PRO A 62 12.45 -28.93 -9.56
CA PRO A 62 11.74 -28.78 -8.30
C PRO A 62 12.43 -27.71 -7.45
N GLY A 63 11.76 -26.58 -7.19
CA GLY A 63 12.28 -25.55 -6.30
C GLY A 63 11.55 -24.22 -6.42
N THR A 64 11.43 -23.49 -5.30
CA THR A 64 10.71 -22.20 -5.19
C THR A 64 11.34 -21.08 -6.02
N ALA A 65 12.67 -21.11 -6.22
CA ALA A 65 13.41 -20.03 -6.86
C ALA A 65 12.96 -19.73 -8.31
N ALA A 66 12.67 -20.77 -9.11
CA ALA A 66 12.20 -20.58 -10.48
C ALA A 66 10.81 -19.92 -10.51
N PHE A 67 9.94 -20.28 -9.57
CA PHE A 67 8.60 -19.69 -9.45
C PHE A 67 8.66 -18.23 -9.00
N ASP A 68 9.54 -17.90 -8.06
CA ASP A 68 9.74 -16.51 -7.63
C ASP A 68 10.20 -15.62 -8.80
N HIS A 69 11.07 -16.15 -9.65
CA HIS A 69 11.50 -15.47 -10.87
C HIS A 69 10.37 -15.30 -11.90
N LEU A 70 9.55 -16.34 -12.13
CA LEU A 70 8.36 -16.22 -12.99
C LEU A 70 7.37 -15.18 -12.47
N ARG A 71 7.13 -15.16 -11.15
CA ARG A 71 6.23 -14.19 -10.50
C ARG A 71 6.75 -12.77 -10.65
N SER A 72 8.04 -12.57 -10.43
CA SER A 72 8.72 -11.28 -10.62
C SER A 72 8.63 -10.81 -12.07
N LEU A 73 8.82 -11.72 -13.02
CA LEU A 73 8.69 -11.44 -14.45
C LEU A 73 7.27 -11.06 -14.84
N SER A 74 6.27 -11.81 -14.36
CA SER A 74 4.85 -11.52 -14.59
C SER A 74 4.48 -10.10 -14.14
N ARG A 75 4.88 -9.73 -12.90
CA ARG A 75 4.70 -8.36 -12.37
C ARG A 75 5.45 -7.28 -13.15
N ARG A 76 6.55 -7.64 -13.82
CA ARG A 76 7.30 -6.71 -14.68
C ARG A 76 6.59 -6.50 -16.01
N ILE A 77 6.05 -7.57 -16.61
CA ILE A 77 5.25 -7.48 -17.84
C ILE A 77 3.99 -6.65 -17.59
N GLU A 78 3.30 -6.86 -16.47
CA GLU A 78 2.13 -6.07 -16.05
C GLU A 78 2.43 -4.57 -15.98
N ARG A 79 3.58 -4.19 -15.41
CA ARG A 79 4.01 -2.79 -15.34
C ARG A 79 4.33 -2.17 -16.71
N MET A 80 4.72 -2.97 -17.69
CA MET A 80 4.92 -2.47 -19.06
C MET A 80 3.57 -2.30 -19.76
N ASP A 81 2.66 -3.26 -19.60
CA ASP A 81 1.31 -3.20 -20.16
C ASP A 81 0.51 -2.00 -19.61
N MET A 82 0.73 -1.64 -18.35
CA MET A 82 0.15 -0.44 -17.74
C MET A 82 0.68 0.87 -18.34
N LYS A 83 1.93 0.92 -18.81
CA LYS A 83 2.48 2.13 -19.46
C LYS A 83 1.92 2.34 -20.86
N ASP A 84 1.56 1.27 -21.55
CA ASP A 84 0.92 1.36 -22.87
C ASP A 84 -0.61 1.49 -22.76
N SER A 85 -1.22 1.02 -21.66
CA SER A 85 -2.67 1.19 -21.39
C SER A 85 -3.06 2.59 -20.89
N THR A 86 -2.12 3.47 -20.52
CA THR A 86 -2.43 4.86 -20.13
C THR A 86 -2.81 5.79 -21.29
N LEU A 87 -2.93 5.29 -22.52
CA LEU A 87 -3.50 6.06 -23.63
C LEU A 87 -5.03 6.14 -23.61
N PHE A 88 -5.74 5.36 -22.77
CA PHE A 88 -7.18 5.55 -22.56
C PHE A 88 -7.62 5.24 -21.11
N ASP A 89 -8.33 6.23 -20.53
CA ASP A 89 -9.09 6.28 -19.26
C ASP A 89 -8.42 6.92 -18.03
N GLN A 90 -8.03 8.20 -18.17
CA GLN A 90 -7.64 9.12 -17.08
C GLN A 90 -8.85 9.83 -16.43
N SER A 91 -9.97 9.15 -16.20
CA SER A 91 -11.14 9.79 -15.57
C SER A 91 -11.13 9.75 -14.04
N ALA A 92 -10.20 9.02 -13.41
CA ALA A 92 -9.95 9.14 -11.97
C ALA A 92 -8.98 10.29 -11.68
N ARG A 93 -9.54 11.44 -11.31
CA ARG A 93 -8.83 12.68 -11.00
C ARG A 93 -7.95 12.48 -9.76
N THR A 94 -6.70 12.07 -9.97
CA THR A 94 -5.71 12.03 -8.89
C THR A 94 -5.22 13.46 -8.68
N VAL A 95 -5.74 14.14 -7.66
CA VAL A 95 -5.29 15.49 -7.32
C VAL A 95 -4.04 15.36 -6.45
N ILE A 96 -2.88 15.47 -7.09
CA ILE A 96 -1.58 15.55 -6.43
C ILE A 96 -1.38 17.03 -6.10
N TRP A 97 -1.63 17.43 -4.85
CA TRP A 97 -1.19 18.73 -4.35
C TRP A 97 0.21 18.56 -3.79
N ASP A 98 1.16 19.21 -4.45
CA ASP A 98 2.49 19.47 -3.90
C ASP A 98 2.35 20.26 -2.60
N GLN A 99 3.22 19.93 -1.64
CA GLN A 99 3.47 20.75 -0.45
C GLN A 99 3.76 22.17 -0.91
N GLU A 100 2.99 23.14 -0.43
CA GLU A 100 3.50 24.50 -0.33
C GLU A 100 4.77 24.39 0.52
N GLU A 101 5.91 24.65 -0.11
CA GLU A 101 7.18 24.87 0.56
C GLU A 101 6.94 25.95 1.62
N GLU A 102 7.05 25.57 2.90
CA GLU A 102 7.34 26.49 3.99
C GLU A 102 8.73 27.07 3.68
N ASP A 103 8.77 28.09 2.82
CA ASP A 103 9.91 28.96 2.70
C ASP A 103 10.00 29.77 3.99
N ASP A 104 11.07 29.46 4.73
CA ASP A 104 11.61 30.17 5.88
C ASP A 104 11.35 31.68 5.83
N GLU A 105 10.43 32.10 6.70
CA GLU A 105 10.35 33.45 7.24
C GLU A 105 11.56 33.66 8.16
N THR A 106 12.67 34.21 7.65
CA THR A 106 13.62 34.98 8.48
C THR A 106 14.59 35.85 7.67
N ASP A 107 14.82 37.06 8.20
CA ASP A 107 15.85 38.06 7.87
C ASP A 107 15.67 38.97 6.64
N LEU A 108 14.87 40.02 6.85
CA LEU A 108 15.26 41.37 6.43
C LEU A 108 15.59 42.21 7.67
N PRO A 109 16.75 42.90 7.64
CA PRO A 109 16.64 44.36 7.76
C PRO A 109 17.56 45.17 6.81
N ALA A 110 16.89 46.09 6.10
CA ALA A 110 17.23 47.45 5.63
C ALA A 110 18.49 47.78 4.76
N PRO A 111 18.34 48.65 3.72
CA PRO A 111 19.43 49.23 2.89
C PRO A 111 19.86 50.64 3.39
N PRO A 112 20.74 51.42 2.70
CA PRO A 112 22.03 51.21 1.98
C PRO A 112 23.14 52.19 2.51
N PRO A 113 24.34 52.39 1.87
CA PRO A 113 24.47 53.30 0.71
C PRO A 113 25.55 52.96 -0.35
N ARG A 114 25.41 53.66 -1.49
CA ARG A 114 26.21 53.76 -2.73
C ARG A 114 27.75 53.80 -2.59
N ARG A 115 28.47 53.20 -3.56
CA ARG A 115 29.54 53.88 -4.34
C ARG A 115 29.98 53.09 -5.59
N ALA A 116 30.37 53.87 -6.60
CA ALA A 116 30.69 53.50 -7.99
C ALA A 116 32.10 52.92 -8.20
N ALA A 117 32.28 52.13 -9.27
CA ALA A 117 33.29 52.34 -10.34
C ALA A 117 33.23 51.22 -11.41
N PRO A 118 33.49 51.53 -12.70
CA PRO A 118 33.62 50.54 -13.78
C PRO A 118 35.08 50.36 -14.27
N GLY A 119 35.35 49.20 -14.85
CA GLY A 119 36.56 48.83 -15.59
C GLY A 119 36.71 47.29 -15.54
N SER A 120 37.14 46.55 -16.55
CA SER A 120 37.61 46.85 -17.90
C SER A 120 37.51 45.54 -18.72
N SER A 121 37.36 45.72 -20.02
CA SER A 121 37.66 44.82 -21.15
C SER A 121 38.70 43.71 -20.97
N GLU A 122 38.46 42.55 -21.60
CA GLU A 122 39.38 41.66 -22.36
C GLU A 122 38.62 40.36 -22.68
N GLN A 123 38.78 39.61 -23.78
CA GLN A 123 39.41 39.79 -25.07
C GLN A 123 38.95 38.59 -25.93
N THR A 124 38.58 38.87 -27.17
CA THR A 124 38.29 37.93 -28.26
C THR A 124 39.52 37.07 -28.58
N GLN A 125 39.36 35.77 -28.87
CA GLN A 125 39.78 35.18 -30.16
C GLN A 125 39.51 33.67 -30.29
N ASP A 126 38.85 33.38 -31.42
CA ASP A 126 38.72 32.12 -32.13
C ASP A 126 40.05 31.41 -32.40
N LEU A 127 40.02 30.08 -32.60
CA LEU A 127 40.31 29.44 -33.91
C LEU A 127 40.56 27.92 -33.83
N TYR A 128 40.15 27.25 -34.91
CA TYR A 128 40.57 25.95 -35.47
C TYR A 128 39.94 24.62 -34.97
N ALA A 129 39.09 24.08 -35.87
CA ALA A 129 38.74 22.66 -36.06
C ALA A 129 39.86 21.90 -36.85
N PRO A 130 39.62 20.73 -37.46
CA PRO A 130 39.06 19.44 -37.02
C PRO A 130 40.07 18.27 -37.20
N GLY A 131 39.78 17.07 -36.72
CA GLY A 131 40.63 15.89 -36.98
C GLY A 131 39.92 14.55 -36.84
N ALA A 132 39.76 13.86 -37.97
CA ALA A 132 39.28 12.49 -38.08
C ALA A 132 40.37 11.47 -37.68
N GLY A 133 39.96 10.34 -37.10
CA GLY A 133 40.85 9.20 -36.87
C GLY A 133 40.18 8.03 -36.16
N ALA A 134 39.83 6.99 -36.91
CA ALA A 134 39.73 5.60 -36.47
C ALA A 134 40.76 4.79 -37.30
N PRO A 135 41.03 3.49 -37.07
CA PRO A 135 40.80 2.63 -35.90
C PRO A 135 42.12 1.97 -35.41
N GLY A 136 42.14 1.44 -34.18
CA GLY A 136 43.34 0.78 -33.61
C GLY A 136 43.00 -0.29 -32.60
N SER A 137 42.82 -1.51 -33.11
CA SER A 137 42.77 -2.78 -32.38
C SER A 137 44.12 -3.11 -31.74
N ARG A 138 44.18 -3.20 -30.40
CA ARG A 138 45.07 -4.08 -29.60
C ARG A 138 44.98 -3.65 -28.14
N PHE A 139 44.34 -4.46 -27.31
CA PHE A 139 44.71 -4.53 -25.91
C PHE A 139 44.41 -5.94 -25.38
N ASP A 140 45.48 -6.58 -24.98
CA ASP A 140 45.57 -7.79 -24.17
C ASP A 140 44.55 -7.78 -23.02
N GLN A 141 43.78 -8.86 -22.92
CA GLN A 141 43.14 -9.23 -21.66
C GLN A 141 44.17 -9.98 -20.84
N ASP A 142 44.84 -9.25 -19.95
CA ASP A 142 45.49 -9.82 -18.78
C ASP A 142 44.41 -10.35 -17.83
N GLU A 143 44.43 -11.67 -17.62
CA GLU A 143 43.91 -12.31 -16.41
C GLU A 143 44.45 -11.61 -15.17
N PRO A 144 43.63 -11.51 -14.10
CA PRO A 144 44.13 -12.12 -12.89
C PRO A 144 43.11 -13.08 -12.26
N ARG A 145 43.52 -14.35 -12.29
CA ARG A 145 43.53 -15.30 -11.16
C ARG A 145 42.79 -14.89 -9.89
N ALA A 146 41.82 -15.74 -9.59
CA ALA A 146 41.29 -16.09 -8.28
C ALA A 146 42.24 -15.88 -7.09
N GLN A 147 41.69 -15.40 -5.97
CA GLN A 147 41.91 -16.00 -4.66
C GLN A 147 40.67 -15.89 -3.75
N PRO A 148 40.54 -16.78 -2.75
CA PRO A 148 39.27 -17.23 -2.20
C PRO A 148 39.11 -16.92 -0.69
N LEU A 149 38.01 -17.44 -0.13
CA LEU A 149 37.78 -17.73 1.30
C LEU A 149 37.41 -16.54 2.22
N GLY A 150 36.12 -16.52 2.56
CA GLY A 150 35.56 -15.73 3.66
C GLY A 150 34.28 -16.37 4.20
N ARG A 151 34.39 -17.66 4.58
CA ARG A 151 33.40 -18.44 5.33
C ARG A 151 33.11 -17.70 6.65
N ARG A 152 31.94 -17.09 6.77
CA ARG A 152 31.44 -16.56 8.06
C ARG A 152 30.24 -17.39 8.47
N GLU A 153 30.55 -18.39 9.28
CA GLU A 153 29.59 -19.29 9.89
C GLU A 153 28.71 -18.55 10.90
N GLU A 154 27.45 -18.97 10.82
CA GLU A 154 26.34 -18.86 11.75
C GLU A 154 26.70 -18.61 13.21
N SER A 155 25.96 -17.67 13.82
CA SER A 155 25.76 -17.62 15.26
C SER A 155 24.36 -17.06 15.52
N VAL A 156 23.34 -17.85 15.16
CA VAL A 156 21.96 -17.59 15.57
C VAL A 156 21.82 -18.05 17.02
N SER A 157 21.90 -17.08 17.93
CA SER A 157 21.67 -17.28 19.35
C SER A 157 20.18 -17.50 19.60
N ASN A 158 19.83 -18.75 19.91
CA ASN A 158 18.55 -19.17 20.44
C ASN A 158 18.27 -18.47 21.78
N ARG A 159 17.54 -17.34 21.76
CA ARG A 159 16.88 -16.80 22.96
C ARG A 159 15.56 -17.53 23.16
N ARG A 160 15.64 -18.60 23.93
CA ARG A 160 14.55 -19.32 24.59
C ARG A 160 13.86 -18.32 25.52
N ALA A 161 12.67 -17.84 25.16
CA ALA A 161 11.83 -17.06 26.04
C ALA A 161 11.18 -17.99 27.06
N ASP A 162 11.50 -17.75 28.33
CA ASP A 162 10.84 -18.30 29.50
C ASP A 162 9.32 -18.13 29.39
N VAL A 163 8.61 -19.24 29.47
CA VAL A 163 7.17 -19.31 29.70
C VAL A 163 6.98 -19.33 31.21
N PRO A 164 6.34 -18.33 31.83
CA PRO A 164 6.04 -18.38 33.25
C PRO A 164 4.89 -19.37 33.52
N ASP A 165 5.17 -20.24 34.48
CA ASP A 165 4.36 -21.31 35.03
C ASP A 165 3.15 -20.75 35.81
N PRO A 166 1.88 -21.00 35.44
CA PRO A 166 0.72 -20.52 36.18
C PRO A 166 0.19 -21.62 37.11
N GLN A 167 1.04 -22.16 37.99
CA GLN A 167 0.59 -23.00 39.09
C GLN A 167 1.41 -22.75 40.36
N GLN A 168 1.00 -21.77 41.15
CA GLN A 168 1.24 -21.80 42.59
C GLN A 168 0.07 -21.22 43.38
N SER A 169 -0.72 -22.17 43.84
CA SER A 169 -1.75 -22.10 44.86
C SER A 169 -1.23 -21.41 46.12
N ARG A 170 -1.94 -20.38 46.59
CA ARG A 170 -2.03 -20.05 48.01
C ARG A 170 -3.41 -20.47 48.49
N MET A 171 -3.48 -21.68 49.05
CA MET A 171 -4.53 -22.06 49.98
C MET A 171 -4.15 -21.49 51.34
N ASP A 172 -4.95 -20.56 51.85
CA ASP A 172 -4.93 -20.20 53.27
C ASP A 172 -5.68 -21.30 54.05
N PRO A 173 -5.05 -21.95 55.04
CA PRO A 173 -5.75 -22.79 55.99
C PRO A 173 -6.21 -21.91 57.15
N ASP A 174 -7.52 -21.93 57.41
CA ASP A 174 -8.18 -21.32 58.57
C ASP A 174 -8.62 -19.86 58.39
N GLY A 175 -9.93 -19.69 58.21
CA GLY A 175 -10.54 -18.37 57.97
C GLY A 175 -12.02 -18.49 57.63
N SER A 176 -12.79 -19.00 58.58
CA SER A 176 -14.26 -19.10 58.59
C SER A 176 -14.98 -18.04 57.75
N PRO A 177 -15.88 -18.42 56.83
CA PRO A 177 -16.77 -17.45 56.19
C PRO A 177 -17.77 -16.95 57.25
N GLN A 178 -17.54 -15.74 57.76
CA GLN A 178 -18.59 -14.99 58.43
C GLN A 178 -19.58 -14.55 57.35
N SER A 179 -20.65 -15.32 57.21
CA SER A 179 -21.84 -14.90 56.47
C SER A 179 -22.36 -13.59 57.10
N PRO A 180 -22.46 -12.48 56.34
CA PRO A 180 -23.22 -11.34 56.81
C PRO A 180 -24.70 -11.77 56.82
N GLU A 181 -25.27 -11.92 58.02
CA GLU A 181 -26.72 -11.95 58.22
C GLU A 181 -27.27 -10.58 57.79
N LEU A 182 -27.60 -10.47 56.50
CA LEU A 182 -28.48 -9.42 56.00
C LEU A 182 -29.90 -9.84 56.35
N SER A 183 -30.42 -9.21 57.40
CA SER A 183 -31.82 -9.22 57.81
C SER A 183 -32.73 -8.96 56.60
N ALA A 184 -33.50 -10.00 56.25
CA ALA A 184 -34.57 -9.95 55.29
C ALA A 184 -35.78 -9.21 55.89
N GLU A 185 -35.70 -7.88 55.93
CA GLU A 185 -36.87 -7.04 56.12
C GLU A 185 -37.36 -6.57 54.75
N GLU A 186 -38.55 -7.05 54.39
CA GLU A 186 -39.54 -6.50 53.46
C GLU A 186 -39.04 -5.53 52.37
N PHE A 187 -38.57 -6.08 51.26
CA PHE A 187 -38.67 -5.41 49.96
C PHE A 187 -39.77 -6.09 49.15
N GLY A 188 -40.89 -5.40 48.98
CA GLY A 188 -42.04 -5.85 48.19
C GLY A 188 -41.62 -6.20 46.76
N ALA A 189 -41.97 -7.41 46.32
CA ALA A 189 -41.50 -8.01 45.08
C ALA A 189 -42.27 -7.57 43.82
N ASP A 190 -43.06 -6.48 43.86
CA ASP A 190 -44.10 -6.23 42.85
C ASP A 190 -44.04 -4.88 42.12
N ASP A 191 -42.93 -4.12 42.14
CA ASP A 191 -42.88 -2.84 41.38
C ASP A 191 -41.60 -2.52 40.60
N PHE A 192 -40.68 -3.49 40.43
CA PHE A 192 -39.51 -3.32 39.56
C PHE A 192 -39.76 -3.91 38.18
N SER A 193 -40.57 -3.22 37.37
CA SER A 193 -40.66 -3.56 35.95
C SER A 193 -39.33 -3.24 35.25
N ALA A 194 -38.83 -4.17 34.43
CA ALA A 194 -37.57 -4.02 33.69
C ALA A 194 -37.58 -2.90 32.64
N GLU A 195 -38.67 -2.14 32.56
CA GLU A 195 -38.85 -1.01 31.64
C GLU A 195 -38.71 0.35 32.33
N ASP A 196 -38.58 0.41 33.67
CA ASP A 196 -38.40 1.67 34.43
C ASP A 196 -36.92 2.03 34.69
N PHE A 197 -35.99 1.20 34.21
CA PHE A 197 -34.57 1.53 34.09
C PHE A 197 -34.29 2.26 32.77
N GLU A 198 -35.17 3.18 32.37
CA GLU A 198 -34.87 4.12 31.30
C GLU A 198 -33.95 5.20 31.89
N PHE A 199 -32.65 4.94 31.83
CA PHE A 199 -31.55 5.83 32.22
C PHE A 199 -31.60 7.11 31.36
N SER A 200 -32.57 7.95 31.64
CA SER A 200 -32.69 9.31 31.13
C SER A 200 -31.79 10.20 31.97
N ASP A 201 -30.48 9.89 31.98
CA ASP A 201 -29.47 10.81 32.45
C ASP A 201 -29.40 11.94 31.42
N PRO A 202 -29.90 13.16 31.73
CA PRO A 202 -29.93 14.26 30.77
C PRO A 202 -28.51 14.70 30.35
N GLU A 203 -27.48 14.27 31.07
CA GLU A 203 -26.08 14.57 30.77
C GLU A 203 -25.46 13.66 29.69
N TYR A 204 -26.05 12.50 29.37
CA TYR A 204 -25.55 11.64 28.28
C TYR A 204 -25.97 12.10 26.88
N GLY A 205 -26.97 12.98 26.78
CA GLY A 205 -27.43 13.54 25.50
C GLY A 205 -26.38 14.42 24.79
N HIS A 206 -25.41 14.96 25.53
CA HIS A 206 -24.36 15.84 24.98
C HIS A 206 -23.19 15.10 24.32
N LEU A 207 -23.16 13.76 24.40
CA LEU A 207 -22.16 12.94 23.71
C LEU A 207 -22.64 12.43 22.35
N GLN A 208 -23.85 12.79 21.90
CA GLN A 208 -24.18 12.75 20.47
C GLN A 208 -23.32 13.80 19.77
N ALA A 209 -22.06 13.43 19.50
CA ALA A 209 -21.19 14.19 18.64
C ALA A 209 -21.95 14.49 17.35
N ALA A 210 -22.08 15.78 17.05
CA ALA A 210 -22.86 16.27 15.93
C ALA A 210 -22.50 15.48 14.67
N SER A 211 -23.50 14.82 14.07
CA SER A 211 -23.28 14.13 12.80
C SER A 211 -22.88 15.17 11.75
N LYS A 212 -21.85 14.83 10.98
CA LYS A 212 -21.30 15.69 9.95
C LYS A 212 -21.83 15.20 8.61
N ALA A 213 -22.73 15.97 8.01
CA ALA A 213 -23.32 15.64 6.72
C ALA A 213 -22.45 16.19 5.58
N TYR A 214 -22.09 15.34 4.61
CA TYR A 214 -21.31 15.72 3.43
C TYR A 214 -22.06 15.40 2.13
N ALA A 215 -22.01 16.31 1.17
CA ALA A 215 -22.60 16.12 -0.16
C ALA A 215 -21.70 15.26 -1.07
N LEU A 216 -21.67 13.95 -0.84
CA LEU A 216 -20.80 12.99 -1.55
C LEU A 216 -21.14 12.80 -3.03
N SER A 217 -22.30 13.29 -3.47
CA SER A 217 -22.68 13.35 -4.90
C SER A 217 -21.90 14.41 -5.68
N THR A 218 -21.32 15.40 -4.99
CA THR A 218 -20.57 16.50 -5.62
C THR A 218 -19.06 16.33 -5.39
N PRO A 219 -18.21 16.64 -6.39
CA PRO A 219 -16.76 16.54 -6.22
C PRO A 219 -16.26 17.44 -5.07
N GLN A 220 -16.87 18.61 -4.87
CA GLN A 220 -16.52 19.52 -3.79
C GLN A 220 -16.81 18.93 -2.40
N GLY A 221 -17.95 18.25 -2.22
CA GLY A 221 -18.27 17.58 -0.96
C GLY A 221 -17.38 16.37 -0.69
N GLN A 222 -16.97 15.64 -1.74
CA GLN A 222 -15.98 14.56 -1.65
C GLN A 222 -14.62 15.11 -1.19
N ASP A 223 -14.14 16.18 -1.82
CA ASP A 223 -12.85 16.80 -1.48
C ASP A 223 -12.85 17.37 -0.05
N ALA A 224 -13.97 17.95 0.40
CA ALA A 224 -14.14 18.44 1.76
C ALA A 224 -14.02 17.30 2.79
N LEU A 225 -14.72 16.18 2.56
CA LEU A 225 -14.62 14.99 3.41
C LEU A 225 -13.18 14.45 3.45
N LEU A 226 -12.56 14.29 2.28
CA LEU A 226 -11.19 13.80 2.16
C LEU A 226 -10.19 14.72 2.89
N TYR A 227 -10.41 16.03 2.84
CA TYR A 227 -9.60 17.01 3.54
C TYR A 227 -9.72 16.91 5.05
N GLU A 228 -10.93 16.78 5.56
CA GLU A 228 -11.15 16.66 7.00
C GLU A 228 -10.52 15.37 7.55
N LEU A 229 -10.75 14.24 6.89
CA LEU A 229 -10.22 12.95 7.32
C LEU A 229 -8.69 12.88 7.25
N ALA A 230 -8.09 13.50 6.23
CA ALA A 230 -6.64 13.55 6.08
C ALA A 230 -5.96 14.43 7.15
N ARG A 231 -6.70 15.31 7.83
CA ARG A 231 -6.17 16.15 8.92
C ARG A 231 -5.92 15.37 10.21
N HIS A 232 -6.51 14.17 10.37
CA HIS A 232 -6.27 13.36 11.55
C HIS A 232 -4.83 12.83 11.59
N ALA A 233 -4.20 12.97 12.75
CA ALA A 233 -2.81 12.57 12.94
C ALA A 233 -2.58 11.08 12.61
N GLY A 234 -1.68 10.84 11.66
CA GLY A 234 -1.25 9.51 11.23
C GLY A 234 -2.15 8.81 10.22
N VAL A 235 -3.20 9.48 9.72
CA VAL A 235 -3.88 9.06 8.49
C VAL A 235 -2.93 9.30 7.31
N GLN A 236 -2.64 8.23 6.57
CA GLN A 236 -1.79 8.28 5.39
C GLN A 236 -2.63 8.46 4.14
N THR A 237 -3.72 7.73 3.98
CA THR A 237 -4.48 7.75 2.73
C THR A 237 -5.96 7.67 3.03
N VAL A 238 -6.74 8.46 2.30
CA VAL A 238 -8.20 8.43 2.34
C VAL A 238 -8.69 8.14 0.92
N VAL A 239 -9.54 7.14 0.79
CA VAL A 239 -10.12 6.70 -0.49
C VAL A 239 -11.63 6.76 -0.34
N LEU A 240 -12.29 7.42 -1.28
CA LEU A 240 -13.72 7.34 -1.48
C LEU A 240 -13.99 6.44 -2.69
N CYS A 241 -14.83 5.45 -2.51
CA CYS A 241 -15.28 4.56 -3.56
C CYS A 241 -16.81 4.43 -3.55
N ASN A 242 -17.39 3.98 -4.66
CA ASN A 242 -18.79 3.60 -4.72
C ASN A 242 -18.99 2.17 -4.20
N THR A 243 -20.25 1.76 -4.02
CA THR A 243 -20.62 0.37 -3.65
C THR A 243 -20.19 -0.69 -4.68
N ALA A 244 -19.87 -0.30 -5.91
CA ALA A 244 -19.31 -1.19 -6.93
C ALA A 244 -17.79 -1.39 -6.77
N GLY A 245 -17.15 -0.70 -5.83
CA GLY A 245 -15.70 -0.74 -5.61
C GLY A 245 -14.90 0.13 -6.57
N GLN A 246 -15.56 0.97 -7.40
CA GLN A 246 -14.86 1.96 -8.22
C GLN A 246 -14.45 3.14 -7.34
N VAL A 247 -13.19 3.52 -7.46
CA VAL A 247 -12.62 4.63 -6.71
C VAL A 247 -13.06 5.95 -7.35
N LEU A 248 -13.69 6.81 -6.57
CA LEU A 248 -14.20 8.12 -7.01
C LEU A 248 -13.15 9.22 -6.78
N SER A 249 -12.59 9.26 -5.57
CA SER A 249 -11.56 10.23 -5.21
C SER A 249 -10.57 9.60 -4.25
N VAL A 250 -9.30 9.99 -4.36
CA VAL A 250 -8.20 9.51 -3.53
C VAL A 250 -7.39 10.69 -3.07
N ARG A 251 -7.11 10.70 -1.76
CA ARG A 251 -6.12 11.58 -1.18
C ARG A 251 -5.03 10.74 -0.53
N ALA A 252 -3.84 10.77 -1.13
CA ALA A 252 -2.64 10.14 -0.60
C ALA A 252 -1.43 11.07 -0.76
N PRO A 253 -0.55 11.19 0.24
CA PRO A 253 0.81 11.62 0.00
C PRO A 253 1.44 10.59 -0.95
N GLN A 254 2.19 11.09 -1.93
CA GLN A 254 2.71 10.37 -3.10
C GLN A 254 2.96 8.86 -2.89
N GLY A 255 2.43 8.03 -3.80
CA GLY A 255 2.85 6.62 -3.93
C GLY A 255 1.91 5.54 -3.36
N ALA A 256 0.65 5.84 -3.04
CA ALA A 256 -0.32 4.84 -2.54
C ALA A 256 -1.39 4.33 -3.55
N PRO A 257 -1.16 4.20 -4.88
CA PRO A 257 -2.20 3.69 -5.79
C PRO A 257 -2.57 2.22 -5.54
N GLN A 258 -1.72 1.48 -4.79
CA GLN A 258 -1.97 0.08 -4.44
C GLN A 258 -3.14 -0.10 -3.46
N LEU A 259 -3.56 0.95 -2.76
CA LEU A 259 -4.68 0.87 -1.83
C LEU A 259 -6.03 0.72 -2.54
N GLY A 260 -6.16 1.33 -3.73
CA GLY A 260 -7.42 1.34 -4.48
C GLY A 260 -7.93 -0.07 -4.79
N SER A 261 -7.03 -0.99 -5.15
CA SER A 261 -7.41 -2.39 -5.46
C SER A 261 -7.81 -3.19 -4.21
N VAL A 262 -7.13 -2.98 -3.09
CA VAL A 262 -7.46 -3.63 -1.80
C VAL A 262 -8.80 -3.11 -1.28
N VAL A 263 -9.02 -1.80 -1.34
CA VAL A 263 -10.28 -1.17 -0.94
C VAL A 263 -11.42 -1.65 -1.83
N ALA A 264 -11.23 -1.71 -3.16
CA ALA A 264 -12.23 -2.22 -4.09
C ALA A 264 -12.63 -3.67 -3.78
N ALA A 265 -11.66 -4.55 -3.54
CA ALA A 265 -11.92 -5.94 -3.16
C ALA A 265 -12.65 -6.04 -1.80
N THR A 266 -12.31 -5.17 -0.85
CA THR A 266 -12.93 -5.15 0.48
C THR A 266 -14.36 -4.60 0.42
N ALA A 267 -14.64 -3.62 -0.43
CA ALA A 267 -15.99 -3.08 -0.65
C ALA A 267 -16.97 -4.17 -1.14
N LEU A 268 -16.49 -5.11 -1.96
CA LEU A 268 -17.30 -6.26 -2.39
C LEU A 268 -17.64 -7.20 -1.22
N LEU A 269 -16.70 -7.42 -0.29
CA LEU A 269 -16.94 -8.22 0.91
C LEU A 269 -17.98 -7.58 1.83
N PHE A 270 -17.94 -6.26 1.95
CA PHE A 270 -18.92 -5.49 2.71
C PHE A 270 -20.33 -5.67 2.18
N ARG A 271 -20.50 -5.66 0.85
CA ARG A 271 -21.79 -5.89 0.22
C ARG A 271 -22.32 -7.30 0.48
N GLN A 272 -21.46 -8.31 0.53
CA GLN A 272 -21.88 -9.69 0.79
C GLN A 272 -22.28 -9.94 2.24
N ARG A 273 -21.75 -9.18 3.19
CA ARG A 273 -21.92 -9.41 4.64
C ARG A 273 -22.67 -8.31 5.37
N GLU A 274 -23.17 -7.31 4.65
CA GLU A 274 -23.88 -6.15 5.20
C GLU A 274 -23.12 -5.45 6.34
N LEU A 275 -21.78 -5.44 6.24
CA LEU A 275 -20.94 -4.82 7.26
C LEU A 275 -21.09 -3.29 7.17
N LYS A 276 -21.23 -2.63 8.32
CA LYS A 276 -21.28 -1.15 8.37
C LYS A 276 -19.89 -0.55 8.53
N LEU A 277 -19.01 -1.25 9.24
CA LEU A 277 -17.69 -0.79 9.64
C LEU A 277 -16.73 -1.98 9.71
N LEU A 278 -15.47 -1.77 9.31
CA LEU A 278 -14.39 -2.74 9.40
C LEU A 278 -13.11 -2.02 9.78
N SER A 279 -12.32 -2.68 10.61
CA SER A 279 -10.93 -2.32 10.90
C SER A 279 -10.08 -3.56 10.72
N VAL A 280 -8.98 -3.45 9.96
CA VAL A 280 -8.02 -4.51 9.75
C VAL A 280 -6.65 -3.97 10.06
N ASP A 281 -5.96 -4.62 10.99
CA ASP A 281 -4.57 -4.36 11.31
C ASP A 281 -3.65 -5.17 10.38
N LEU A 282 -2.74 -4.48 9.70
CA LEU A 282 -1.72 -5.03 8.81
C LEU A 282 -0.32 -5.00 9.47
N GLY A 283 -0.27 -4.76 10.78
CA GLY A 283 0.96 -4.75 11.59
C GLY A 283 1.64 -3.38 11.63
N ASN A 284 1.95 -2.79 10.47
CA ASN A 284 2.53 -1.43 10.40
C ASN A 284 1.50 -0.36 10.03
N ALA A 285 0.30 -0.76 9.64
CA ALA A 285 -0.76 0.11 9.21
C ALA A 285 -2.12 -0.52 9.52
N THR A 286 -3.12 0.32 9.73
CA THR A 286 -4.50 -0.12 9.98
C THR A 286 -5.40 0.45 8.90
N VAL A 287 -6.18 -0.41 8.27
CA VAL A 287 -7.20 -0.01 7.30
C VAL A 287 -8.53 0.02 8.01
N CYS A 288 -9.17 1.19 8.08
CA CYS A 288 -10.56 1.30 8.52
C CYS A 288 -11.44 1.66 7.34
N MET A 289 -12.63 1.05 7.27
CA MET A 289 -13.56 1.28 6.19
C MET A 289 -14.99 1.35 6.72
N ARG A 290 -15.78 2.29 6.20
CA ARG A 290 -17.19 2.48 6.53
C ARG A 290 -18.01 2.67 5.27
N VAL A 291 -19.18 2.03 5.21
CA VAL A 291 -20.19 2.28 4.18
C VAL A 291 -21.10 3.41 4.65
N VAL A 292 -21.29 4.41 3.79
CA VAL A 292 -22.10 5.60 4.03
C VAL A 292 -23.02 5.81 2.82
N GLY A 293 -24.25 5.30 2.91
CA GLY A 293 -25.19 5.29 1.78
C GLY A 293 -24.68 4.43 0.62
N GLU A 294 -24.58 5.02 -0.57
CA GLU A 294 -24.05 4.38 -1.79
C GLU A 294 -22.53 4.50 -1.94
N TYR A 295 -21.87 5.10 -0.94
CA TYR A 295 -20.45 5.36 -0.92
C TYR A 295 -19.77 4.54 0.17
N CYS A 296 -18.48 4.31 -0.02
CA CYS A 296 -17.63 3.61 0.92
C CYS A 296 -16.36 4.43 1.12
N VAL A 297 -16.10 4.80 2.37
CA VAL A 297 -14.94 5.59 2.79
C VAL A 297 -13.95 4.63 3.42
N ALA A 298 -12.75 4.56 2.86
CA ALA A 298 -11.65 3.78 3.41
C ALA A 298 -10.49 4.70 3.78
N LEU A 299 -9.83 4.41 4.88
CA LEU A 299 -8.66 5.15 5.32
C LEU A 299 -7.57 4.21 5.83
N LEU A 300 -6.33 4.53 5.46
CA LEU A 300 -5.13 3.84 5.89
C LEU A 300 -4.43 4.73 6.92
N ALA A 301 -4.32 4.23 8.14
CA ALA A 301 -3.60 4.88 9.23
C ALA A 301 -2.27 4.15 9.51
N ARG A 302 -1.26 4.86 10.05
CA ARG A 302 -0.04 4.22 10.60
C ARG A 302 -0.37 3.42 11.87
N GLY A 303 0.45 2.42 12.20
CA GLY A 303 0.24 1.54 13.36
C GLY A 303 0.19 2.24 14.74
N ASN A 304 0.61 3.50 14.84
CA ASN A 304 0.59 4.26 16.10
C ASN A 304 -0.64 5.19 16.25
N VAL A 305 -1.65 5.06 15.39
CA VAL A 305 -2.81 5.94 15.43
C VAL A 305 -3.87 5.43 16.40
N ASN A 306 -4.57 6.34 17.08
CA ASN A 306 -5.73 6.00 17.89
C ASN A 306 -6.89 5.56 16.98
N VAL A 307 -6.96 4.26 16.72
CA VAL A 307 -7.98 3.63 15.88
C VAL A 307 -9.39 3.90 16.43
N GLY A 308 -9.57 3.88 17.75
CA GLY A 308 -10.86 4.16 18.38
C GLY A 308 -11.41 5.53 17.98
N ARG A 309 -10.58 6.57 18.06
CA ARG A 309 -10.95 7.92 17.63
C ARG A 309 -11.29 7.99 16.13
N LEU A 310 -10.50 7.34 15.28
CA LEU A 310 -10.78 7.29 13.84
C LEU A 310 -12.11 6.60 13.53
N LEU A 311 -12.44 5.52 14.24
CA LEU A 311 -13.72 4.83 14.06
C LEU A 311 -14.88 5.70 14.52
N THR A 312 -14.74 6.45 15.63
CA THR A 312 -15.77 7.40 16.08
C THR A 312 -15.99 8.52 15.06
N GLU A 313 -14.92 9.13 14.54
CA GLU A 313 -15.03 10.16 13.48
C GLU A 313 -15.65 9.58 12.21
N LEU A 314 -15.22 8.38 11.80
CA LEU A 314 -15.83 7.69 10.67
C LEU A 314 -17.31 7.46 10.88
N GLN A 315 -17.75 7.13 12.11
CA GLN A 315 -19.15 6.87 12.47
C GLN A 315 -20.04 8.12 12.47
N GLN A 316 -19.47 9.31 12.59
CA GLN A 316 -20.21 10.58 12.59
C GLN A 316 -20.54 11.09 11.17
N ILE A 317 -19.90 10.53 10.14
CA ILE A 317 -20.12 10.94 8.75
C ILE A 317 -21.49 10.48 8.28
N GLU A 318 -22.27 11.38 7.70
CA GLU A 318 -23.54 11.08 7.06
C GLU A 318 -23.56 11.66 5.63
N VAL A 319 -24.37 11.07 4.75
CA VAL A 319 -24.58 11.64 3.41
C VAL A 319 -25.62 12.74 3.53
N ALA A 320 -25.26 13.96 3.11
CA ALA A 320 -26.23 15.02 2.92
C ALA A 320 -27.10 14.68 1.70
N ALA A 321 -28.42 14.62 1.90
CA ALA A 321 -29.40 14.36 0.85
C ALA A 321 -29.47 15.50 -0.18
#